data_AF-A0A9X3CIU9-F1
#
_entry.id   AF-A0A9X3CIU9-F1
#
_cell.length_a   1.000
_cell.length_b   1.000
_cell.length_c   1.000
_cell.angle_alpha   90.00
_cell.angle_beta   90.00
_cell.angle_gamma   90.00
#
_symmetry.space_group_name_H-M   'P 1'
#
loop_
_entity.id
_entity.type
_entity.pdbx_description
1 polymer ?
#
loop_
_entity_poly.entity_id
_entity_poly.type
_entity_poly.pdbx_seq_one_letter_code
_entity_poly.pdbx_strand_id
1 'polypeptide(L)'
;MSAALMKAADPIQLEQVWGEYQQSLKSFLYSKVNHHEDVEDLLQEILIKTYQNLSTLKDADSIKSWLFQVANRTIIDFYRKRARNQRAQELETDDLWFENGERELEQEMSACIAPFIQALPESNASLLSAVDLEGQSQKALAEAEGISYSTLKSRVQKSRGELKALFEDCCHFSLDKNGSVVDYERKDDGKCRQC
;
A
#
# COMPACT_ATOMS: atom_id res chain seq x y z
N MET A 1 -13.29 34.34 21.23
CA MET A 1 -12.92 33.14 22.02
C MET A 1 -14.18 32.56 22.63
N SER A 2 -14.72 31.46 22.11
CA SER A 2 -15.69 30.64 22.84
C SER A 2 -15.82 29.24 22.22
N ALA A 3 -15.48 28.24 23.03
CA ALA A 3 -16.08 26.91 23.14
C ALA A 3 -16.34 26.07 21.88
N ALA A 4 -15.28 25.42 21.39
CA ALA A 4 -15.39 24.07 20.86
C ALA A 4 -14.29 23.24 21.53
N LEU A 5 -14.57 22.75 22.74
CA LEU A 5 -13.77 21.70 23.36
C LEU A 5 -13.88 20.47 22.47
N MET A 6 -12.86 20.29 21.64
CA MET A 6 -12.56 19.08 20.89
C MET A 6 -12.62 17.91 21.87
N LYS A 7 -13.66 17.07 21.80
CA LYS A 7 -13.68 15.81 22.54
C LYS A 7 -12.62 14.92 21.90
N ALA A 8 -11.41 14.93 22.46
CA ALA A 8 -10.43 13.89 22.21
C ALA A 8 -11.02 12.54 22.67
N ALA A 9 -10.53 11.44 22.10
CA ALA A 9 -10.94 10.12 22.52
C ALA A 9 -10.64 9.89 24.01
N ASP A 10 -11.46 9.05 24.66
CA ASP A 10 -11.16 8.54 25.99
C ASP A 10 -9.82 7.77 25.94
N PRO A 11 -8.82 8.12 26.78
CA PRO A 11 -7.53 7.43 26.81
C PRO A 11 -7.65 5.90 26.88
N ILE A 12 -8.64 5.38 27.61
CA ILE A 12 -8.87 3.93 27.76
C ILE A 12 -9.30 3.30 26.42
N GLN A 13 -10.14 4.01 25.66
CA GLN A 13 -10.59 3.54 24.33
C GLN A 13 -9.44 3.56 23.33
N LEU A 14 -8.57 4.58 23.39
CA LEU A 14 -7.39 4.65 22.53
C LEU A 14 -6.43 3.49 22.82
N GLU A 15 -6.13 3.21 24.09
CA GLU A 15 -5.23 2.12 24.47
C GLU A 15 -5.75 0.76 23.98
N GLN A 16 -7.06 0.50 24.09
CA GLN A 16 -7.68 -0.72 23.60
C GLN A 16 -7.53 -0.86 22.08
N VAL A 17 -7.94 0.17 21.33
CA VAL A 17 -7.82 0.18 19.86
C VAL A 17 -6.36 0.02 19.44
N TRP A 18 -5.45 0.75 20.08
CA TRP A 18 -4.04 0.71 19.72
C TRP A 18 -3.41 -0.65 20.02
N GLY A 19 -3.68 -1.22 21.19
CA GLY A 19 -3.21 -2.55 21.57
C GLY A 19 -3.69 -3.65 20.61
N GLU A 20 -4.88 -3.52 20.06
CA GLU A 20 -5.43 -4.46 19.08
C GLU A 20 -4.79 -4.33 17.68
N TYR A 21 -4.55 -3.10 17.21
CA TYR A 21 -4.22 -2.86 15.79
C TYR A 21 -2.78 -2.42 15.51
N GLN A 22 -1.99 -1.99 16.51
CA GLN A 22 -0.65 -1.43 16.30
C GLN A 22 0.26 -2.36 15.48
N GLN A 23 0.26 -3.66 15.78
CA GLN A 23 1.13 -4.61 15.10
C GLN A 23 0.74 -4.78 13.61
N SER A 24 -0.56 -4.89 13.33
CA SER A 24 -1.05 -4.99 11.95
C SER A 24 -0.81 -3.69 11.17
N LEU A 25 -0.97 -2.53 11.83
CA LEU A 25 -0.63 -1.23 11.25
C LEU A 25 0.84 -1.10 10.91
N LYS A 26 1.73 -1.45 11.85
CA LYS A 26 3.18 -1.40 11.65
C LYS A 26 3.62 -2.22 10.45
N SER A 27 3.00 -3.38 10.27
CA SER A 27 3.37 -4.31 9.22
C SER A 27 2.74 -3.94 7.88
N PHE A 28 1.52 -3.38 7.91
CA PHE A 28 0.95 -2.68 6.76
C PHE A 28 1.86 -1.54 6.30
N LEU A 29 2.43 -0.75 7.21
CA LEU A 29 3.40 0.30 6.88
C LEU A 29 4.68 -0.27 6.28
N TYR A 30 5.27 -1.34 6.85
CA TYR A 30 6.43 -2.00 6.23
C TYR A 30 6.14 -2.51 4.82
N SER A 31 4.91 -2.91 4.50
CA SER A 31 4.53 -3.31 3.13
C SER A 31 4.34 -2.13 2.16
N LYS A 32 4.40 -0.89 2.64
CA LYS A 32 4.06 0.33 1.88
C LYS A 32 5.12 1.41 1.92
N VAL A 33 6.12 1.30 2.80
CA VAL A 33 7.12 2.32 3.06
C VAL A 33 8.49 1.69 2.88
N ASN A 34 9.27 2.21 1.93
CA ASN A 34 10.55 1.62 1.52
C ASN A 34 11.61 1.66 2.62
N HIS A 35 11.63 2.74 3.43
CA HIS A 35 12.62 2.91 4.49
C HIS A 35 12.04 2.47 5.82
N HIS A 36 12.65 1.46 6.44
CA HIS A 36 12.20 0.92 7.72
C HIS A 36 12.23 1.95 8.86
N GLU A 37 13.11 2.95 8.79
CA GLU A 37 13.21 4.04 9.76
C GLU A 37 11.98 4.96 9.76
N ASP A 38 11.38 5.21 8.58
CA ASP A 38 10.19 6.05 8.45
C ASP A 38 8.93 5.40 9.03
N VAL A 39 8.93 4.07 9.20
CA VAL A 39 7.75 3.32 9.66
C VAL A 39 7.39 3.65 11.10
N GLU A 40 8.37 3.80 11.99
CA GLU A 40 8.09 4.15 13.39
C GLU A 40 7.50 5.56 13.51
N ASP A 41 8.00 6.51 12.72
CA ASP A 41 7.50 7.89 12.68
C ASP A 41 6.08 7.95 12.14
N LEU A 42 5.79 7.23 11.05
CA LEU A 42 4.45 7.14 10.50
C LEU A 42 3.48 6.46 11.46
N LEU A 43 3.93 5.43 12.18
CA LEU A 43 3.13 4.74 13.18
C LEU A 43 2.75 5.70 14.33
N GLN A 44 3.69 6.53 14.79
CA GLN A 44 3.43 7.58 15.76
C GLN A 44 2.45 8.65 15.22
N GLU A 45 2.62 9.10 13.98
CA GLU A 45 1.71 10.07 13.37
C GLU A 45 0.28 9.51 13.27
N ILE A 46 0.14 8.22 12.94
CA ILE A 46 -1.15 7.54 12.90
C ILE A 46 -1.77 7.45 14.30
N LEU A 47 -1.00 7.17 15.35
CA LEU A 47 -1.49 7.19 16.73
C LEU A 47 -2.06 8.56 17.10
N ILE A 48 -1.32 9.63 16.79
CA ILE A 48 -1.74 11.01 17.07
C ILE A 48 -3.04 11.35 16.31
N LYS A 49 -3.08 11.05 15.00
CA LYS A 49 -4.29 11.27 14.17
C LYS A 49 -5.46 10.44 14.67
N THR A 50 -5.21 9.23 15.13
CA THR A 50 -6.23 8.35 15.73
C THR A 50 -6.81 8.99 16.97
N TYR A 51 -5.97 9.37 17.94
CA TYR A 51 -6.42 10.04 19.17
C TYR A 51 -7.27 11.29 18.90
N GLN A 52 -6.85 12.11 17.92
CA GLN A 52 -7.55 13.35 17.55
C GLN A 52 -8.92 13.11 16.91
N ASN A 53 -9.09 12.01 16.17
CA ASN A 53 -10.25 11.80 15.31
C ASN A 53 -11.11 10.61 15.72
N LEU A 54 -10.70 9.81 16.70
CA LEU A 54 -11.42 8.59 17.11
C LEU A 54 -12.85 8.90 17.59
N SER A 55 -13.08 10.07 18.21
CA SER A 55 -14.42 10.53 18.59
C SER A 55 -15.35 10.85 17.41
N THR A 56 -14.83 10.94 16.19
CA THR A 56 -15.63 11.14 14.97
C THR A 56 -16.18 9.83 14.40
N LEU A 57 -15.70 8.69 14.90
CA LEU A 57 -16.18 7.37 14.50
C LEU A 57 -17.62 7.17 14.98
N LYS A 58 -18.54 7.05 14.02
CA LYS A 58 -19.97 6.89 14.31
C LYS A 58 -20.37 5.45 14.62
N ASP A 59 -19.57 4.50 14.15
CA ASP A 59 -19.85 3.06 14.22
C ASP A 59 -18.59 2.32 14.65
N ALA A 60 -18.65 1.69 15.83
CA ALA A 60 -17.54 0.96 16.41
C ALA A 60 -17.12 -0.25 15.56
N ASP A 61 -18.06 -0.89 14.84
CA ASP A 61 -17.76 -2.05 14.00
C ASP A 61 -16.87 -1.68 12.79
N SER A 62 -16.80 -0.40 12.47
CA SER A 62 -15.98 0.13 11.36
C SER A 62 -14.55 0.53 11.78
N ILE A 63 -14.17 0.37 13.06
CA ILE A 63 -12.89 0.86 13.62
C ILE A 63 -11.68 0.41 12.80
N LYS A 64 -11.63 -0.88 12.43
CA LYS A 64 -10.54 -1.44 11.63
C LYS A 64 -10.43 -0.75 10.27
N SER A 65 -11.55 -0.64 9.54
CA SER A 65 -11.53 0.00 8.21
C SER A 65 -11.13 1.47 8.31
N TRP A 66 -11.68 2.19 9.28
CA TRP A 66 -11.38 3.60 9.50
C TRP A 66 -9.91 3.83 9.87
N LEU A 67 -9.35 3.00 10.76
CA LEU A 67 -7.95 3.13 11.19
C LEU A 67 -6.97 2.89 10.03
N PHE A 68 -7.24 1.88 9.18
CA PHE A 68 -6.44 1.65 7.98
C PHE A 68 -6.64 2.73 6.90
N GLN A 69 -7.78 3.42 6.87
CA GLN A 69 -7.94 4.62 6.05
C GLN A 69 -7.08 5.79 6.56
N VAL A 70 -6.98 5.98 7.89
CA VAL A 70 -6.07 6.98 8.48
C VAL A 70 -4.62 6.64 8.11
N ALA A 71 -4.21 5.38 8.26
CA ALA A 71 -2.87 4.92 7.88
C ALA A 71 -2.56 5.20 6.40
N ASN A 72 -3.47 4.82 5.50
CA ASN A 72 -3.28 5.01 4.06
C ASN A 72 -3.17 6.51 3.68
N ARG A 73 -3.98 7.38 4.30
CA ARG A 73 -3.88 8.83 4.09
C ARG A 73 -2.55 9.38 4.57
N THR A 74 -2.07 8.93 5.74
CA THR A 74 -0.76 9.34 6.28
C THR A 74 0.38 8.93 5.36
N ILE A 75 0.36 7.72 4.80
CA ILE A 75 1.35 7.27 3.81
C ILE A 75 1.31 8.17 2.55
N ILE A 76 0.12 8.46 2.03
CA ILE A 76 -0.03 9.35 0.86
C ILE A 76 0.53 10.74 1.14
N ASP A 77 0.25 11.31 2.32
CA ASP A 77 0.74 12.63 2.72
C ASP A 77 2.27 12.65 2.88
N PHE A 78 2.83 11.58 3.45
CA PHE A 78 4.27 11.37 3.58
C PHE A 78 4.97 11.38 2.22
N TYR A 79 4.53 10.54 1.28
CA TYR A 79 5.13 10.50 -0.06
C TYR A 79 4.90 11.80 -0.84
N ARG A 80 3.74 12.46 -0.67
CA ARG A 80 3.50 13.77 -1.29
C ARG A 80 4.45 14.84 -0.73
N LYS A 81 4.81 14.78 0.55
CA LYS A 81 5.79 15.68 1.17
C LYS A 81 7.20 15.38 0.67
N ARG A 82 7.60 14.11 0.62
CA ARG A 82 8.90 13.68 0.08
C ARG A 82 9.08 14.11 -1.38
N ALA A 83 8.08 13.89 -2.23
CA ALA A 83 8.13 14.34 -3.63
C ALA A 83 8.22 15.86 -3.80
N ARG A 84 7.60 16.65 -2.91
CA ARG A 84 7.77 18.12 -2.92
C ARG A 84 9.17 18.53 -2.49
N ASN A 85 9.73 17.87 -1.47
CA ASN A 85 11.07 18.15 -0.98
C ASN A 85 12.13 17.75 -2.02
N GLN A 86 11.96 16.61 -2.69
CA GLN A 86 12.82 16.18 -3.79
C GLN A 86 12.80 17.17 -4.95
N ARG A 87 11.62 17.60 -5.41
CA ARG A 87 11.53 18.65 -6.45
C ARG A 87 12.15 19.98 -6.04
N ALA A 88 12.16 20.29 -4.74
CA ALA A 88 12.84 21.46 -4.22
C ALA A 88 14.37 21.26 -4.15
N GLN A 89 14.86 20.04 -3.91
CA GLN A 89 16.28 19.67 -3.89
C GLN A 89 16.88 19.46 -5.30
N GLU A 90 16.10 18.99 -6.28
CA GLU A 90 16.50 18.91 -7.71
C GLU A 90 16.83 20.30 -8.30
N LEU A 91 16.36 21.37 -7.67
CA LEU A 91 16.73 22.75 -8.01
C LEU A 91 18.06 23.19 -7.36
N GLU A 92 18.64 22.42 -6.43
CA GLU A 92 19.79 22.87 -5.63
C GLU A 92 21.04 21.97 -5.64
N THR A 93 21.03 20.65 -5.89
CA THR A 93 22.30 19.88 -5.80
C THR A 93 22.35 18.54 -6.55
N ASP A 94 23.50 18.33 -7.20
CA ASP A 94 23.96 17.23 -8.07
C ASP A 94 24.64 16.08 -7.28
N ASP A 95 23.93 15.41 -6.36
CA ASP A 95 24.49 14.25 -5.63
C ASP A 95 23.45 13.15 -5.38
N LEU A 96 23.31 12.24 -6.37
CA LEU A 96 22.32 11.15 -6.42
C LEU A 96 22.94 9.77 -6.14
N TRP A 97 23.60 9.59 -5.00
CA TRP A 97 24.11 8.27 -4.61
C TRP A 97 23.09 7.42 -3.83
N PHE A 98 22.05 8.03 -3.25
CA PHE A 98 21.02 7.32 -2.47
C PHE A 98 19.83 6.82 -3.31
N GLU A 99 19.58 7.37 -4.50
CA GLU A 99 18.40 7.00 -5.32
C GLU A 99 18.61 5.78 -6.24
N ASN A 100 19.83 5.29 -6.41
CA ASN A 100 20.10 4.16 -7.30
C ASN A 100 19.65 2.81 -6.70
N GLY A 101 19.81 2.60 -5.38
CA GLY A 101 19.47 1.32 -4.75
C GLY A 101 17.96 1.02 -4.71
N GLU A 102 17.11 2.05 -4.58
CA GLU A 102 15.65 1.88 -4.55
C GLU A 102 15.07 1.55 -5.93
N ARG A 103 15.58 2.19 -6.99
CA ARG A 103 15.16 1.90 -8.38
C ARG A 103 15.63 0.55 -8.86
N GLU A 104 16.81 0.09 -8.41
CA GLU A 104 17.37 -1.21 -8.79
C GLU A 104 16.53 -2.37 -8.20
N LEU A 105 16.12 -2.28 -6.93
CA LEU A 105 15.25 -3.29 -6.30
C LEU A 105 13.83 -3.34 -6.92
N GLU A 106 13.23 -2.18 -7.22
CA GLU A 106 11.93 -2.13 -7.90
C GLU A 106 12.01 -2.74 -9.32
N GLN A 107 13.10 -2.49 -10.05
CA GLN A 107 13.33 -3.06 -11.38
C GLN A 107 13.57 -4.57 -11.34
N GLU A 108 14.35 -5.06 -10.37
CA GLU A 108 14.60 -6.49 -10.17
C GLU A 108 13.32 -7.25 -9.78
N MET A 109 12.50 -6.69 -8.89
CA MET A 109 11.21 -7.31 -8.50
C MET A 109 10.18 -7.26 -9.63
N SER A 110 10.15 -6.18 -10.42
CA SER A 110 9.32 -6.06 -11.63
C SER A 110 9.59 -7.19 -12.62
N ALA A 111 10.87 -7.58 -12.80
CA ALA A 111 11.24 -8.67 -13.70
C ALA A 111 10.68 -10.02 -13.26
N CYS A 112 10.47 -10.23 -11.95
CA CYS A 112 9.85 -11.44 -11.40
C CYS A 112 8.32 -11.47 -11.59
N ILE A 113 7.66 -10.30 -11.52
CA ILE A 113 6.19 -10.21 -11.59
C ILE A 113 5.69 -10.15 -13.04
N ALA A 114 6.47 -9.56 -13.96
CA ALA A 114 6.07 -9.35 -15.35
C ALA A 114 5.64 -10.65 -16.08
N PRO A 115 6.32 -11.80 -15.93
CA PRO A 115 5.89 -13.06 -16.56
C PRO A 115 4.49 -13.53 -16.09
N PHE A 116 4.17 -13.35 -14.81
CA PHE A 116 2.87 -13.69 -14.24
C PHE A 116 1.77 -12.74 -14.73
N ILE A 117 2.09 -11.44 -14.88
CA ILE A 117 1.15 -10.49 -15.49
C ILE A 117 0.86 -10.87 -16.95
N GLN A 118 1.88 -11.27 -17.71
CA GLN A 118 1.72 -11.70 -19.11
C GLN A 118 0.96 -13.02 -19.27
N ALA A 119 0.83 -13.82 -18.21
CA ALA A 119 0.04 -15.04 -18.19
C ALA A 119 -1.48 -14.79 -18.07
N LEU A 120 -1.88 -13.58 -17.67
CA LEU A 120 -3.29 -13.19 -17.59
C LEU A 120 -3.90 -12.96 -18.97
N PRO A 121 -5.24 -12.96 -19.09
CA PRO A 121 -5.93 -12.46 -20.28
C PRO A 121 -5.40 -11.07 -20.67
N GLU A 122 -5.24 -10.82 -21.97
CA GLU A 122 -4.60 -9.61 -22.51
C GLU A 122 -5.12 -8.30 -21.87
N SER A 123 -6.45 -8.17 -21.74
CA SER A 123 -7.08 -6.99 -21.12
C SER A 123 -6.67 -6.76 -19.66
N ASN A 124 -6.35 -7.82 -18.93
CA ASN A 124 -5.96 -7.77 -17.53
C ASN A 124 -4.44 -7.56 -17.41
N ALA A 125 -3.66 -8.19 -18.28
CA ALA A 125 -2.23 -7.97 -18.38
C ALA A 125 -1.91 -6.50 -18.67
N SER A 126 -2.51 -5.91 -19.73
CA SER A 126 -2.29 -4.50 -20.07
C SER A 126 -2.71 -3.55 -18.94
N LEU A 127 -3.84 -3.83 -18.28
CA LEU A 127 -4.32 -3.01 -17.17
C LEU A 127 -3.36 -3.05 -15.97
N LEU A 128 -2.86 -4.22 -15.59
CA LEU A 128 -1.91 -4.35 -14.48
C LEU A 128 -0.54 -3.82 -14.84
N SER A 129 -0.05 -3.98 -16.07
CA SER A 129 1.20 -3.35 -16.50
C SER A 129 1.13 -1.84 -16.36
N ALA A 130 0.07 -1.20 -16.86
CA ALA A 130 -0.09 0.25 -16.76
C ALA A 130 -0.15 0.74 -15.30
N VAL A 131 -0.90 0.05 -14.44
CA VAL A 131 -1.14 0.50 -13.06
C VAL A 131 -0.03 0.11 -12.09
N ASP A 132 0.44 -1.13 -12.17
CA ASP A 132 1.32 -1.75 -11.17
C ASP A 132 2.80 -1.78 -11.60
N LEU A 133 3.12 -1.78 -12.90
CA LEU A 133 4.52 -1.72 -13.39
C LEU A 133 4.91 -0.31 -13.85
N GLU A 134 4.05 0.38 -14.60
CA GLU A 134 4.32 1.71 -15.15
C GLU A 134 3.88 2.85 -14.22
N GLY A 135 3.18 2.53 -13.12
CA GLY A 135 2.77 3.51 -12.11
C GLY A 135 1.71 4.51 -12.57
N GLN A 136 0.97 4.22 -13.65
CA GLN A 136 -0.10 5.11 -14.13
C GLN A 136 -1.22 5.23 -13.10
N SER A 137 -1.73 6.45 -12.93
CA SER A 137 -2.87 6.70 -12.06
C SER A 137 -4.13 6.03 -12.61
N GLN A 138 -4.78 5.21 -11.79
CA GLN A 138 -6.10 4.64 -12.10
C GLN A 138 -7.14 5.69 -12.50
N LYS A 139 -7.05 6.92 -11.98
CA LYS A 139 -7.97 7.98 -12.39
C LYS A 139 -7.69 8.44 -13.83
N ALA A 140 -6.42 8.63 -14.17
CA ALA A 140 -6.01 9.05 -15.50
C ALA A 140 -6.29 7.97 -16.55
N LEU A 141 -6.04 6.70 -16.19
CA LEU A 141 -6.31 5.56 -17.06
C LEU A 141 -7.82 5.37 -17.30
N ALA A 142 -8.65 5.57 -16.27
CA ALA A 142 -10.11 5.52 -16.44
C ALA A 142 -10.62 6.61 -17.39
N GLU A 143 -10.06 7.83 -17.30
CA GLU A 143 -10.35 8.93 -18.22
C GLU A 143 -9.91 8.61 -19.65
N ALA A 144 -8.72 8.05 -19.84
CA ALA A 144 -8.20 7.64 -21.14
C ALA A 144 -9.03 6.50 -21.80
N GLU A 145 -9.52 5.55 -20.99
CA GLU A 145 -10.38 4.45 -21.46
C GLU A 145 -11.86 4.84 -21.59
N GLY A 146 -12.26 6.05 -21.17
CA GLY A 146 -13.66 6.50 -21.22
C GLY A 146 -14.59 5.76 -20.27
N ILE A 147 -14.08 5.23 -19.15
CA ILE A 147 -14.87 4.51 -18.13
C ILE A 147 -14.85 5.24 -16.79
N SER A 148 -15.76 4.85 -15.89
CA SER A 148 -15.79 5.44 -14.55
C SER A 148 -14.60 4.96 -13.70
N TYR A 149 -14.11 5.81 -12.80
CA TYR A 149 -13.05 5.45 -11.86
C TYR A 149 -13.42 4.24 -11.00
N SER A 150 -14.68 4.10 -10.58
CA SER A 150 -15.14 2.94 -9.83
C SER A 150 -15.10 1.65 -10.67
N THR A 151 -15.41 1.74 -11.96
CA THR A 151 -15.30 0.61 -12.90
C THR A 151 -13.84 0.17 -13.05
N LEU A 152 -12.91 1.11 -13.31
CA LEU A 152 -11.49 0.77 -13.45
C LEU A 152 -10.94 0.19 -12.14
N LYS A 153 -11.24 0.81 -11.00
CA LYS A 153 -10.83 0.32 -9.67
C LYS A 153 -11.27 -1.13 -9.44
N SER A 154 -12.52 -1.46 -9.78
CA SER A 154 -13.05 -2.82 -9.65
C SER A 154 -12.35 -3.80 -10.60
N ARG A 155 -12.05 -3.38 -11.85
CA ARG A 155 -11.27 -4.18 -12.80
C ARG A 155 -9.87 -4.47 -12.28
N VAL A 156 -9.15 -3.45 -11.80
CA VAL A 156 -7.80 -3.61 -11.21
C VAL A 156 -7.83 -4.58 -10.03
N GLN A 157 -8.80 -4.41 -9.11
CA GLN A 157 -8.91 -5.30 -7.96
C GLN A 157 -9.16 -6.76 -8.38
N LYS A 158 -10.03 -6.98 -9.37
CA LYS A 158 -10.28 -8.32 -9.92
C LYS A 158 -9.02 -8.91 -10.55
N SER A 159 -8.34 -8.16 -11.42
CA SER A 159 -7.11 -8.61 -12.09
C SER A 159 -6.00 -8.94 -11.09
N ARG A 160 -5.85 -8.18 -9.99
CA ARG A 160 -4.92 -8.53 -8.91
C ARG A 160 -5.29 -9.82 -8.19
N GLY A 161 -6.58 -10.13 -8.07
CA GLY A 161 -7.05 -11.40 -7.55
C GLY A 161 -6.68 -12.58 -8.47
N GLU A 162 -6.80 -12.41 -9.78
CA GLU A 162 -6.38 -13.41 -10.76
C GLU A 162 -4.86 -13.60 -10.76
N LEU A 163 -4.10 -12.50 -10.69
CA LEU A 163 -2.64 -12.55 -10.54
C LEU A 163 -2.22 -13.32 -9.29
N LYS A 164 -2.89 -13.05 -8.15
CA LYS A 164 -2.66 -13.77 -6.90
C LYS A 164 -2.92 -15.27 -7.06
N ALA A 165 -4.00 -15.66 -7.75
CA ALA A 165 -4.30 -17.06 -7.99
C ALA A 165 -3.20 -17.76 -8.82
N LEU A 166 -2.65 -17.08 -9.84
CA LEU A 166 -1.51 -17.61 -10.61
C LEU A 166 -0.27 -17.81 -9.73
N PHE A 167 0.02 -16.86 -8.84
CA PHE A 167 1.10 -17.02 -7.87
C PHE A 167 0.84 -18.19 -6.93
N GLU A 168 -0.38 -18.31 -6.39
CA GLU A 168 -0.76 -19.42 -5.49
C GLU A 168 -0.76 -20.77 -6.21
N ASP A 169 -1.01 -20.83 -7.52
CA ASP A 169 -0.87 -22.06 -8.32
C ASP A 169 0.60 -22.47 -8.50
N CYS A 170 1.52 -21.52 -8.51
CA CYS A 170 2.96 -21.77 -8.66
C CYS A 170 3.70 -22.00 -7.34
N CYS A 171 3.29 -21.31 -6.29
CA CYS A 171 4.02 -21.22 -5.03
C CYS A 171 3.09 -21.35 -3.83
N HIS A 172 3.58 -21.98 -2.77
CA HIS A 172 3.02 -21.83 -1.43
C HIS A 172 3.73 -20.65 -0.75
N PHE A 173 2.98 -19.62 -0.36
CA PHE A 173 3.52 -18.49 0.38
C PHE A 173 3.21 -18.63 1.86
N SER A 174 4.24 -18.47 2.68
CA SER A 174 4.09 -18.27 4.12
C SER A 174 3.88 -16.79 4.37
N LEU A 175 2.78 -16.45 5.03
CA LEU A 175 2.49 -15.09 5.45
C LEU A 175 2.74 -14.95 6.94
N ASP A 176 3.28 -13.81 7.37
CA ASP A 176 3.31 -13.47 8.78
C ASP A 176 1.91 -13.13 9.30
N LYS A 177 1.81 -12.86 10.60
CA LYS A 177 0.59 -12.41 11.29
C LYS A 177 -0.05 -11.14 10.70
N ASN A 178 0.61 -10.49 9.75
CA ASN A 178 0.20 -9.24 9.15
C ASN A 178 -0.08 -9.35 7.65
N GLY A 179 0.07 -10.54 7.06
CA GLY A 179 -0.18 -10.78 5.64
C GLY A 179 1.01 -10.45 4.74
N SER A 180 2.19 -10.19 5.29
CA SER A 180 3.43 -10.02 4.52
C SER A 180 4.03 -11.38 4.17
N VAL A 181 4.53 -11.54 2.96
CA VAL A 181 5.24 -12.77 2.53
C VAL A 181 6.56 -12.84 3.28
N VAL A 182 6.76 -13.92 4.04
CA VAL A 182 8.01 -14.19 4.78
C VAL A 182 8.83 -15.32 4.17
N ASP A 183 8.16 -16.23 3.45
CA ASP A 183 8.81 -17.33 2.77
C ASP A 183 7.95 -17.79 1.59
N TYR A 184 8.56 -18.48 0.63
CA TYR A 184 7.85 -19.13 -0.45
C TYR A 184 8.48 -20.48 -0.82
N GLU A 185 7.64 -21.46 -1.09
CA GLU A 185 8.03 -22.76 -1.61
C GLU A 185 7.38 -22.97 -2.98
N ARG A 186 8.18 -23.27 -4.00
CA ARG A 186 7.66 -23.60 -5.32
C ARG A 186 6.94 -24.96 -5.28
N LYS A 187 5.78 -25.05 -5.94
CA LYS A 187 5.06 -26.31 -6.11
C LYS A 187 5.69 -27.13 -7.24
N ASP A 188 6.04 -28.39 -6.93
CA ASP A 188 6.62 -29.36 -7.87
C ASP A 188 5.57 -30.21 -8.60
N ASP A 189 4.35 -29.67 -8.80
CA ASP A 189 3.22 -30.41 -9.38
C ASP A 189 3.10 -30.28 -10.91
N GLY A 190 4.07 -29.62 -11.56
CA GLY A 190 4.13 -29.42 -13.01
C GLY A 190 3.05 -28.48 -13.57
N LYS A 191 2.24 -27.83 -12.71
CA LYS A 191 1.24 -26.84 -13.13
C LYS A 191 1.82 -25.44 -13.27
N CYS A 192 2.91 -25.15 -12.58
CA CYS A 192 3.62 -23.89 -12.74
C CYS A 192 4.37 -23.84 -14.07
N ARG A 193 3.78 -23.17 -15.07
CA ARG A 193 4.34 -23.09 -16.43
C ARG A 193 5.14 -21.81 -16.70
N GLN A 194 5.12 -20.83 -15.80
CA GLN A 194 5.59 -19.45 -16.06
C GLN A 194 6.25 -18.80 -14.82
N CYS A 195 7.14 -19.53 -14.13
CA CYS A 195 8.05 -18.97 -13.13
C CYS A 195 9.48 -19.00 -13.65
#